data_AF-A0A2G2XAQ1-F1
#
_entry.id   AF-A0A2G2XAQ1-F1
#
_cell.length_a   1.000
_cell.length_b   1.000
_cell.length_c   1.000
_cell.angle_alpha   90.00
_cell.angle_beta   90.00
_cell.angle_gamma   90.00
#
_symmetry.space_group_name_H-M   'P 1'
#
loop_
_entity.id
_entity.type
_entity.pdbx_description
1 polymer ?
#
loop_
_entity_poly.entity_id
_entity_poly.type
_entity_poly.pdbx_seq_one_letter_code
_entity_poly.pdbx_strand_id
1 'polypeptide(L)'
;MRKARTIGIGMDYSSTSKIALKWAIDNLIDEALIPLDEFKQINVSKYYGLNPDKEVLDMLEPVSKHKKVTVVSKVYWGDAREKLCDAAENLKLDSLVIGSRGLGVLKR
;
A
#
# COMPACT_ATOMS: atom_id res chain seq x y z
N MET A 1 13.40 10.49 18.58
CA MET A 1 13.46 9.93 17.22
C MET A 1 12.06 9.44 16.85
N ARG A 2 11.50 9.82 15.69
CA ARG A 2 10.18 9.32 15.25
C ARG A 2 10.32 7.82 14.91
N LYS A 3 9.45 6.97 15.47
CA LYS A 3 9.39 5.53 15.18
C LYS A 3 9.07 5.35 13.68
N ALA A 4 9.78 4.45 13.00
CA ALA A 4 9.42 4.04 11.64
C ALA A 4 8.01 3.43 11.68
N ARG A 5 7.10 3.96 10.85
CA ARG A 5 5.71 3.51 10.80
C ARG A 5 5.51 2.55 9.64
N THR A 6 4.80 1.47 9.87
CA THR A 6 4.40 0.54 8.82
C THR A 6 2.93 0.75 8.49
N ILE A 7 2.66 1.19 7.26
CA ILE A 7 1.31 1.49 6.78
C ILE A 7 0.94 0.44 5.74
N GLY A 8 -0.17 -0.27 5.94
CA GLY A 8 -0.73 -1.17 4.94
C GLY A 8 -1.80 -0.47 4.11
N ILE A 9 -1.89 -0.86 2.84
CA ILE A 9 -2.90 -0.34 1.91
C ILE A 9 -3.58 -1.53 1.24
N GLY A 10 -4.91 -1.61 1.38
CA GLY A 10 -5.72 -2.59 0.66
C GLY A 10 -5.79 -2.21 -0.82
N MET A 11 -5.19 -3.04 -1.69
CA MET A 11 -5.09 -2.79 -3.12
C MET A 11 -5.78 -3.90 -3.92
N ASP A 12 -6.91 -3.57 -4.54
CA ASP A 12 -7.64 -4.43 -5.48
C ASP A 12 -7.71 -3.82 -6.90
N TYR A 13 -6.90 -2.77 -7.16
CA TYR A 13 -6.89 -1.96 -8.38
C TYR A 13 -8.21 -1.26 -8.75
N SER A 14 -9.19 -1.24 -7.86
CA SER A 14 -10.40 -0.44 -8.03
C SER A 14 -10.11 1.06 -7.93
N SER A 15 -10.99 1.91 -8.47
CA SER A 15 -10.87 3.37 -8.32
C SER A 15 -10.79 3.78 -6.85
N THR A 16 -11.54 3.10 -5.98
CA THR A 16 -11.55 3.37 -4.53
C THR A 16 -10.23 3.00 -3.85
N SER A 17 -9.56 1.92 -4.27
CA SER A 17 -8.25 1.56 -3.70
C SER A 17 -7.14 2.50 -4.17
N LYS A 18 -7.19 2.97 -5.43
CA LYS A 18 -6.26 3.97 -5.96
C LYS A 18 -6.37 5.32 -5.23
N ILE A 19 -7.60 5.76 -4.95
CA ILE A 19 -7.84 6.96 -4.13
C ILE A 19 -7.30 6.77 -2.71
N ALA A 20 -7.51 5.59 -2.12
CA ALA A 20 -7.00 5.26 -0.78
C ALA A 20 -5.47 5.30 -0.73
N LEU A 21 -4.79 4.80 -1.78
CA LEU A 21 -3.34 4.93 -1.95
C LEU A 21 -2.90 6.40 -2.01
N LYS A 22 -3.56 7.20 -2.85
CA LYS A 22 -3.27 8.65 -2.94
C LYS A 22 -3.40 9.34 -1.59
N TRP A 23 -4.51 9.08 -0.89
CA TRP A 23 -4.76 9.65 0.43
C TRP A 23 -3.68 9.25 1.44
N ALA A 24 -3.26 7.97 1.45
CA ALA A 24 -2.19 7.51 2.32
C ALA A 24 -0.86 8.23 2.03
N ILE A 25 -0.52 8.43 0.76
CA ILE A 25 0.69 9.14 0.34
C ILE A 25 0.70 10.60 0.82
N ASP A 26 -0.44 11.27 0.69
CA ASP A 26 -0.57 12.70 0.99
C ASP A 26 -0.64 12.96 2.51
N ASN A 27 -1.22 12.04 3.29
CA ASN A 27 -1.53 12.26 4.71
C ASN A 27 -0.65 11.48 5.69
N LEU A 28 -0.15 10.29 5.31
CA LEU A 28 0.58 9.42 6.23
C LEU A 28 2.09 9.43 5.98
N ILE A 29 2.51 9.80 4.78
CA ILE A 29 3.92 9.92 4.42
C ILE A 29 4.37 11.36 4.65
N ASP A 30 4.47 11.73 5.93
CA ASP A 30 5.16 12.94 6.37
C ASP A 30 6.66 12.66 6.46
N GLU A 31 7.43 13.32 5.59
CA GLU A 31 8.89 13.44 5.58
C GLU A 31 9.66 12.45 6.48
N ALA A 32 9.97 11.27 5.94
CA ALA A 32 10.96 10.37 6.52
C ALA A 32 12.26 10.42 5.70
N LEU A 33 13.36 10.73 6.38
CA LEU A 33 14.71 10.84 5.84
C LEU A 33 15.48 9.49 5.95
N ILE A 34 16.32 9.26 4.93
CA ILE A 34 17.48 8.34 4.74
C ILE A 34 17.23 6.84 4.33
N PRO A 35 18.15 6.14 3.61
CA PRO A 35 18.11 5.91 2.15
C PRO A 35 18.29 4.45 1.64
N LEU A 36 17.78 4.17 0.44
CA LEU A 36 18.50 3.69 -0.77
C LEU A 36 19.42 2.46 -0.71
N ASP A 37 18.96 1.36 -0.11
CA ASP A 37 19.44 0.02 -0.48
C ASP A 37 18.25 -0.95 -0.56
N GLU A 38 18.30 -1.89 -1.50
CA GLU A 38 17.27 -2.91 -1.81
C GLU A 38 16.17 -2.58 -2.84
N PHE A 39 16.37 -1.58 -3.72
CA PHE A 39 15.51 -1.39 -4.91
C PHE A 39 15.76 -2.42 -6.04
N LYS A 40 16.02 -3.68 -5.70
CA LYS A 40 16.25 -4.78 -6.68
C LYS A 40 15.50 -6.08 -6.41
N GLN A 41 14.48 -6.08 -5.55
CA GLN A 41 13.59 -7.24 -5.37
C GLN A 41 12.11 -6.92 -5.58
N ILE A 42 11.76 -6.17 -6.63
CA ILE A 42 10.42 -6.29 -7.24
C ILE A 42 10.55 -7.24 -8.43
N ASN A 43 10.68 -8.53 -8.12
CA ASN A 43 10.60 -9.62 -9.11
C ASN A 43 9.38 -10.51 -8.83
N VAL A 44 8.35 -9.95 -8.17
CA VAL A 44 7.11 -10.66 -7.82
C VAL A 44 6.10 -10.65 -8.98
N SER A 45 6.25 -9.74 -9.96
CA SER A 45 5.34 -9.61 -11.11
C SER A 45 5.37 -10.85 -12.03
N LYS A 46 6.53 -11.48 -12.20
CA LYS A 46 6.66 -12.67 -13.07
C LYS A 46 6.17 -13.97 -12.43
N TYR A 47 6.12 -14.06 -11.10
CA TYR A 47 5.75 -15.31 -10.42
C TYR A 47 4.24 -15.46 -10.16
N TYR A 48 3.49 -14.35 -10.15
CA TYR A 48 2.06 -14.36 -9.76
C TYR A 48 1.10 -13.85 -10.86
N GLY A 49 1.59 -13.56 -12.08
CA GLY A 49 0.72 -13.11 -13.19
C GLY A 49 0.03 -11.76 -12.94
N LEU A 50 0.51 -11.00 -11.97
CA LEU A 50 -0.01 -9.67 -11.66
C LEU A 50 0.59 -8.69 -12.65
N ASN A 51 -0.26 -8.03 -13.43
CA ASN A 51 0.12 -6.86 -14.20
C ASN A 51 -0.17 -5.63 -13.34
N PRO A 52 0.78 -5.15 -12.50
CA PRO A 52 0.53 -3.98 -11.68
C PRO A 52 0.11 -2.81 -12.55
N ASP A 53 -1.01 -2.21 -12.22
CA ASP A 53 -1.57 -1.09 -12.97
C ASP A 53 -0.53 0.05 -13.09
N LYS A 54 -0.30 0.51 -14.31
CA LYS A 54 0.67 1.56 -14.62
C LYS A 54 0.39 2.84 -13.82
N GLU A 55 -0.87 3.16 -13.56
CA GLU A 55 -1.26 4.32 -12.76
C GLU A 55 -0.75 4.22 -11.31
N VAL A 56 -0.83 3.02 -10.71
CA VAL A 56 -0.34 2.78 -9.34
C VAL A 56 1.19 2.87 -9.29
N LEU A 57 1.87 2.36 -10.31
CA LEU A 57 3.33 2.48 -10.43
C LEU A 57 3.77 3.94 -10.59
N ASP A 58 3.12 4.68 -11.48
CA ASP A 58 3.39 6.10 -11.72
C ASP A 58 3.17 6.95 -10.45
N MET A 59 2.26 6.55 -9.56
CA MET A 59 2.05 7.18 -8.25
C MET A 59 3.12 6.81 -7.21
N LEU A 60 3.62 5.57 -7.22
CA LEU A 60 4.58 5.07 -6.23
C LEU A 60 6.02 5.48 -6.54
N GLU A 61 6.40 5.59 -7.82
CA GLU A 61 7.74 6.02 -8.24
C GLU A 61 8.20 7.35 -7.65
N PRO A 62 7.44 8.46 -7.74
CA PRO A 62 7.85 9.73 -7.17
C PRO A 62 7.91 9.66 -5.64
N VAL A 63 7.02 8.93 -4.99
CA VAL A 63 7.00 8.82 -3.52
C VAL A 63 8.24 8.11 -3.01
N SER A 64 8.63 7.02 -3.67
CA SER A 64 9.83 6.27 -3.30
C SER A 64 11.10 7.11 -3.50
N LYS A 65 11.19 7.85 -4.62
CA LYS A 65 12.35 8.71 -4.94
C LYS A 65 12.45 9.94 -4.03
N HIS A 66 11.36 10.64 -3.78
CA HIS A 66 11.37 11.93 -3.07
C HIS A 66 11.29 11.78 -1.55
N LYS A 67 10.50 10.81 -1.05
CA LYS A 67 10.22 10.66 0.39
C LYS A 67 10.96 9.49 1.04
N LYS A 68 11.91 8.84 0.34
CA LYS A 68 12.73 7.70 0.82
C LYS A 68 11.89 6.64 1.57
N VAL A 69 10.77 6.24 0.96
CA VAL A 69 9.85 5.24 1.52
C VAL A 69 10.11 3.87 0.89
N THR A 70 10.18 2.84 1.73
CA THR A 70 10.16 1.44 1.30
C THR A 70 8.73 1.02 0.96
N VAL A 71 8.51 0.66 -0.31
CA VAL A 71 7.23 0.11 -0.77
C VAL A 71 7.38 -1.39 -0.94
N VAL A 72 6.57 -2.15 -0.20
CA VAL A 72 6.52 -3.62 -0.29
C VAL A 72 5.13 -4.03 -0.73
N SER A 73 5.04 -4.88 -1.75
CA SER A 73 3.78 -5.50 -2.16
C SER A 73 3.78 -6.98 -1.76
N LYS A 74 2.69 -7.40 -1.10
CA LYS A 74 2.47 -8.80 -0.73
C LYS A 74 1.08 -9.22 -1.19
N VAL A 75 1.04 -10.33 -1.92
CA VAL A 75 -0.18 -10.90 -2.48
C VAL A 75 -0.75 -11.88 -1.48
N TYR A 76 -2.05 -11.79 -1.21
CA TYR A 76 -2.77 -12.70 -0.34
C TYR A 76 -3.86 -13.40 -1.14
N TRP A 77 -4.05 -14.69 -0.86
CA TRP A 77 -5.08 -15.54 -1.48
C TRP A 77 -6.08 -15.98 -0.42
N GLY A 78 -7.38 -15.97 -0.75
CA GLY A 78 -8.48 -16.34 0.16
C GLY A 78 -9.48 -15.21 0.36
N ASP A 79 -10.24 -15.27 1.45
CA ASP A 79 -11.20 -14.23 1.81
C ASP A 79 -10.49 -12.91 2.14
N ALA A 80 -10.89 -11.82 1.48
CA ALA A 80 -10.21 -10.54 1.60
C ALA A 80 -10.28 -9.96 3.02
N ARG A 81 -11.37 -10.17 3.76
CA ARG A 81 -11.53 -9.66 5.13
C ARG A 81 -10.56 -10.37 6.07
N GLU A 82 -10.51 -11.69 6.00
CA GLU A 82 -9.59 -12.48 6.82
C GLU A 82 -8.13 -12.14 6.49
N LYS A 83 -7.79 -12.07 5.19
CA LYS A 83 -6.41 -11.80 4.78
C LYS A 83 -5.93 -10.40 5.15
N LEU A 84 -6.82 -9.41 5.20
CA LEU A 84 -6.48 -8.07 5.69
C LEU A 84 -6.16 -8.09 7.19
N CYS A 85 -6.95 -8.82 8.00
CA CYS A 85 -6.67 -9.01 9.41
C CYS A 85 -5.35 -9.75 9.63
N ASP A 86 -5.14 -10.86 8.92
CA ASP A 86 -3.89 -11.63 8.95
C ASP A 86 -2.70 -10.73 8.58
N ALA A 87 -2.83 -9.91 7.53
CA ALA A 87 -1.77 -9.02 7.07
C ALA A 87 -1.46 -7.94 8.11
N ALA A 88 -2.48 -7.36 8.75
CA ALA A 88 -2.31 -6.34 9.78
C ALA A 88 -1.53 -6.86 10.98
N GLU A 89 -1.84 -8.07 11.43
CA GLU A 89 -1.18 -8.71 12.57
C GLU A 89 0.23 -9.20 12.22
N ASN A 90 0.38 -9.94 11.11
CA ASN A 90 1.67 -10.54 10.73
C ASN A 90 2.72 -9.48 10.37
N LEU A 91 2.31 -8.39 9.72
CA LEU A 91 3.22 -7.29 9.36
C LEU A 91 3.34 -6.25 10.46
N LYS A 92 2.60 -6.39 11.57
CA LYS A 92 2.54 -5.45 12.69
C LYS A 92 2.30 -4.01 12.22
N LEU A 93 1.29 -3.82 11.37
CA LEU A 93 0.95 -2.52 10.81
C LEU A 93 0.55 -1.54 11.91
N ASP A 94 1.08 -0.32 11.87
CA ASP A 94 0.63 0.76 12.75
C ASP A 94 -0.71 1.36 12.24
N SER A 95 -0.92 1.36 10.91
CA SER A 95 -2.15 1.83 10.26
C SER A 95 -2.50 0.99 9.03
N LEU A 96 -3.79 0.77 8.78
CA LEU A 96 -4.31 0.12 7.57
C LEU A 96 -5.29 1.05 6.86
N VAL A 97 -5.05 1.31 5.57
CA VAL A 97 -5.87 2.16 4.72
C VAL A 97 -6.58 1.29 3.68
N ILE A 98 -7.89 1.42 3.55
CA ILE A 98 -8.71 0.62 2.63
C ILE A 98 -9.66 1.54 1.87
N GLY A 99 -9.84 1.29 0.58
CA GLY A 99 -10.87 1.95 -0.22
C GLY A 99 -12.27 1.51 0.22
N SER A 100 -13.19 2.45 0.40
CA SER A 100 -14.60 2.16 0.66
C SER A 100 -15.42 2.35 -0.61
N ARG A 101 -16.34 1.42 -0.87
CA ARG A 101 -17.33 1.52 -1.95
C ARG A 101 -18.66 2.14 -1.49
N GLY A 102 -18.77 2.59 -0.24
CA GLY A 102 -19.97 3.25 0.27
C GLY A 102 -21.21 2.35 0.39
N LEU A 103 -21.03 1.02 0.46
CA LEU A 103 -22.12 0.03 0.57
C LEU A 103 -22.77 -0.03 1.97
N GLY A 104 -22.59 1.01 2.78
CA GLY A 104 -23.18 1.11 4.10
C GLY A 104 -24.63 1.58 4.04
N VAL A 105 -25.36 1.37 5.15
CA VAL A 105 -26.75 1.82 5.30
C VAL A 105 -26.88 3.35 5.21
N LEU A 106 -25.80 4.07 5.54
CA LEU A 106 -25.69 5.51 5.39
C LEU A 106 -24.99 5.84 4.05
N LYS A 107 -25.73 6.48 3.13
CA LYS A 107 -25.12 7.10 1.94
C LYS A 107 -24.23 8.27 2.39
N ARG A 108 -22.99 8.27 1.93
CA ARG A 108 -21.98 9.30 2.19
C ARG A 108 -21.31 9.68 0.88
#